data_AF-A0A3M0YBK7-F1
#
_entry.id   AF-A0A3M0YBK7-F1
#
_cell.length_a   1.000
_cell.length_b   1.000
_cell.length_c   1.000
_cell.angle_alpha   90.00
_cell.angle_beta   90.00
_cell.angle_gamma   90.00
#
_symmetry.space_group_name_H-M   'P 1'
#
loop_
_entity.id
_entity.type
_entity.pdbx_description
1 polymer ?
#
loop_
_entity_poly.entity_id
_entity_poly.type
_entity_poly.pdbx_seq_one_letter_code
_entity_poly.pdbx_strand_id
1 'polypeptide(L)'
;MAGPTAPSSSSAWPEIRRLGAFPDPLALHLAHPRRYPHCLESSAEGTHGRWDILFAFPGDTLEARDGDFLKALDDWYGRERIPQGRLPFLGGWFLYFSYEFAGCLEPRLALPRGDFPLALATYFPAALIRDRREGVAYLVAEHPSLI
;
A
#
# COMPACT_ATOMS: atom_id res chain seq x y z
N MET A 1 8.09 42.93 15.41
CA MET A 1 7.57 42.14 14.28
C MET A 1 8.40 40.86 14.20
N ALA A 2 7.90 39.77 14.77
CA ALA A 2 8.53 38.46 14.63
C ALA A 2 7.95 37.83 13.35
N GLY A 3 8.81 37.53 12.38
CA GLY A 3 8.40 36.83 11.16
C GLY A 3 7.86 35.44 11.49
N PRO A 4 6.99 34.86 10.64
CA PRO A 4 6.52 33.50 10.84
C PRO A 4 7.70 32.54 10.78
N THR A 5 7.95 31.87 11.89
CA THR A 5 8.88 30.75 12.00
C THR A 5 8.37 29.66 11.06
N ALA A 6 9.10 29.41 9.98
CA ALA A 6 8.85 28.28 9.11
C ALA A 6 8.85 26.99 9.97
N PRO A 7 7.88 26.07 9.77
CA PRO A 7 7.94 24.78 10.44
C PRO A 7 9.26 24.09 10.06
N SER A 8 10.02 23.75 11.08
CA SER A 8 11.28 23.01 11.00
C SER A 8 11.04 21.69 10.24
N SER A 9 11.47 21.64 8.99
CA SER A 9 11.41 20.47 8.12
C SER A 9 12.37 19.40 8.65
N SER A 10 11.87 18.46 9.45
CA SER A 10 12.59 17.23 9.79
C SER A 10 12.59 16.33 8.56
N SER A 11 13.74 16.27 7.90
CA SER A 11 14.02 15.50 6.70
C SER A 11 14.45 14.08 7.09
N ALA A 12 13.60 13.06 6.90
CA ALA A 12 14.01 11.65 6.73
C ALA A 12 12.82 10.79 6.27
N TRP A 13 12.58 10.75 4.96
CA TRP A 13 11.66 9.81 4.32
C TRP A 13 12.37 8.49 3.97
N PRO A 14 11.69 7.33 4.01
CA PRO A 14 10.72 6.90 5.02
C PRO A 14 11.43 6.40 6.30
N GLU A 15 10.71 6.34 7.42
CA GLU A 15 11.22 5.74 8.65
C GLU A 15 11.14 4.22 8.57
N ILE A 16 12.27 3.55 8.78
CA ILE A 16 12.39 2.08 8.70
C ILE A 16 12.95 1.56 10.02
N ARG A 17 12.13 0.83 10.78
CA ARG A 17 12.51 0.22 12.05
C ARG A 17 12.54 -1.30 11.92
N ARG A 18 13.67 -1.91 12.25
CA ARG A 18 13.77 -3.38 12.36
C ARG A 18 13.00 -3.87 13.60
N LEU A 19 12.27 -4.95 13.45
CA LEU A 19 11.54 -5.61 14.53
C LEU A 19 12.25 -6.88 14.97
N GLY A 20 12.09 -7.23 16.25
CA GLY A 20 12.66 -8.47 16.81
C GLY A 20 11.98 -9.74 16.29
N ALA A 21 10.70 -9.65 15.91
CA ALA A 21 9.95 -10.71 15.27
C ALA A 21 8.85 -10.10 14.37
N PHE A 22 8.41 -10.86 13.37
CA PHE A 22 7.21 -10.49 12.62
C PHE A 22 5.97 -10.87 13.44
N PRO A 23 5.06 -9.92 13.74
CA PRO A 23 3.83 -10.25 14.45
C PRO A 23 2.93 -11.14 13.58
N ASP A 24 2.04 -11.90 14.22
CA ASP A 24 1.01 -12.67 13.50
C ASP A 24 0.03 -11.73 12.78
N PRO A 25 -0.02 -11.73 11.43
CA PRO A 25 -0.90 -10.85 10.68
C PRO A 25 -2.38 -11.05 10.97
N LEU A 26 -2.79 -12.32 11.16
CA LEU A 26 -4.19 -12.64 11.42
C LEU A 26 -4.59 -12.13 12.79
N ALA A 27 -3.75 -12.32 13.81
CA ALA A 27 -4.01 -11.80 15.15
C ALA A 27 -4.13 -10.26 15.15
N LEU A 28 -3.26 -9.56 14.41
CA LEU A 28 -3.35 -8.10 14.26
C LEU A 28 -4.61 -7.65 13.53
N HIS A 29 -4.98 -8.32 12.44
CA HIS A 29 -6.22 -8.03 11.71
C HIS A 29 -7.46 -8.26 12.59
N LEU A 30 -7.51 -9.37 13.33
CA LEU A 30 -8.64 -9.65 14.23
C LEU A 30 -8.77 -8.60 15.35
N ALA A 31 -7.65 -8.14 15.92
CA ALA A 31 -7.66 -7.12 16.96
C ALA A 31 -7.98 -5.72 16.42
N HIS A 32 -7.48 -5.37 15.24
CA HIS A 32 -7.58 -4.03 14.66
C HIS A 32 -7.83 -4.07 13.14
N PRO A 33 -8.99 -4.55 12.68
CA PRO A 33 -9.24 -4.84 11.26
C PRO A 33 -9.20 -3.60 10.38
N ARG A 34 -9.62 -2.44 10.91
CA ARG A 34 -9.52 -1.15 10.21
C ARG A 34 -8.08 -0.65 10.06
N ARG A 35 -7.19 -1.04 10.99
CA ARG A 35 -5.78 -0.62 10.96
C ARG A 35 -4.95 -1.53 10.07
N TYR A 36 -5.25 -2.82 10.03
CA TYR A 36 -4.52 -3.84 9.27
C TYR A 36 -5.42 -4.59 8.28
N PRO A 37 -5.98 -3.92 7.26
CA PRO A 37 -7.04 -4.50 6.43
C PRO A 37 -6.53 -5.48 5.36
N HIS A 38 -5.27 -5.37 4.93
CA HIS A 38 -4.75 -6.11 3.78
C HIS A 38 -3.41 -6.77 4.10
N CYS A 39 -3.26 -8.02 3.69
CA CYS A 39 -2.04 -8.79 3.80
C CYS A 39 -1.74 -9.49 2.47
N LEU A 40 -0.48 -9.41 2.03
CA LEU A 40 0.05 -10.17 0.90
C LEU A 40 1.13 -11.10 1.43
N GLU A 41 0.89 -12.39 1.34
CA GLU A 41 1.86 -13.42 1.68
C GLU A 41 2.25 -14.20 0.43
N SER A 42 3.55 -14.44 0.26
CA SER A 42 4.03 -15.26 -0.86
C SER A 42 4.07 -16.73 -0.46
N SER A 43 3.40 -17.63 -1.19
CA SER A 43 3.56 -19.08 -0.99
C SER A 43 4.62 -19.69 -1.91
N ALA A 44 5.24 -18.88 -2.76
CA ALA A 44 6.22 -19.34 -3.73
C ALA A 44 7.57 -19.64 -3.06
N GLU A 45 8.30 -20.63 -3.58
CA GLU A 45 9.69 -20.87 -3.22
C GLU A 45 10.64 -19.98 -4.04
N GLY A 46 11.84 -19.72 -3.53
CA GLY A 46 12.87 -18.96 -4.25
C GLY A 46 12.70 -17.44 -4.20
N THR A 47 13.15 -16.73 -5.23
CA THR A 47 13.24 -15.26 -5.25
C THR A 47 11.90 -14.55 -5.19
N HIS A 48 10.84 -15.17 -5.70
CA HIS A 48 9.46 -14.64 -5.69
C HIS A 48 8.75 -14.86 -4.34
N GLY A 49 9.34 -15.67 -3.45
CA GLY A 49 8.85 -16.04 -2.12
C GLY A 49 9.31 -15.16 -0.96
N ARG A 50 10.17 -14.17 -1.22
CA ARG A 50 10.98 -13.56 -0.17
C ARG A 50 10.20 -12.69 0.81
N TRP A 51 9.15 -12.02 0.34
CA TRP A 51 8.53 -10.92 1.08
C TRP A 51 7.07 -11.18 1.39
N ASP A 52 6.67 -10.81 2.60
CA ASP A 52 5.27 -10.63 2.97
C ASP A 52 5.04 -9.21 3.46
N ILE A 53 3.85 -8.68 3.19
CA ILE A 53 3.50 -7.29 3.48
C ILE A 53 2.14 -7.27 4.18
N LEU A 54 2.10 -6.71 5.38
CA LEU A 54 0.87 -6.37 6.09
C LEU A 54 0.73 -4.85 6.08
N PHE A 55 -0.25 -4.36 5.33
CA PHE A 55 -0.52 -2.93 5.17
C PHE A 55 -1.13 -2.35 6.43
N ALA A 56 -0.74 -1.11 6.79
CA ALA A 56 -1.16 -0.46 8.02
C ALA A 56 -1.65 0.97 7.78
N PHE A 57 -2.69 1.35 8.52
CA PHE A 57 -3.29 2.70 8.50
C PHE A 57 -3.81 3.13 7.11
N PRO A 58 -4.84 2.46 6.57
CA PRO A 58 -5.42 2.85 5.29
C PRO A 58 -5.84 4.33 5.30
N GLY A 59 -5.44 5.06 4.27
CA GLY A 59 -5.85 6.42 3.98
C GLY A 59 -7.02 6.45 2.99
N ASP A 60 -6.95 7.42 2.06
CA ASP A 60 -7.99 7.57 1.04
C ASP A 60 -8.08 6.35 0.12
N THR A 61 -9.25 6.16 -0.47
CA THR A 61 -9.53 5.08 -1.42
C THR A 61 -10.21 5.65 -2.67
N LEU A 62 -9.63 5.35 -3.83
CA LEU A 62 -10.26 5.53 -5.12
C LEU A 62 -10.97 4.23 -5.49
N GLU A 63 -12.27 4.27 -5.75
CA GLU A 63 -13.07 3.15 -6.25
C GLU A 63 -13.72 3.57 -7.57
N ALA A 64 -13.66 2.71 -8.59
CA ALA A 64 -14.35 2.94 -9.85
C ALA A 64 -15.33 1.82 -10.17
N ARG A 65 -16.50 2.22 -10.66
CA ARG A 65 -17.52 1.33 -11.24
C ARG A 65 -17.68 1.55 -12.75
N ASP A 66 -16.99 2.54 -13.31
CA ASP A 66 -16.94 2.92 -14.72
C ASP A 66 -15.56 3.51 -15.11
N GLY A 67 -15.39 3.86 -16.39
CA GLY A 67 -14.10 3.90 -17.09
C GLY A 67 -13.28 5.20 -17.06
N ASP A 68 -12.86 5.70 -15.88
CA ASP A 68 -11.81 6.76 -15.78
C ASP A 68 -10.79 6.52 -14.64
N PHE A 69 -10.72 5.29 -14.13
CA PHE A 69 -9.91 4.96 -12.95
C PHE A 69 -8.41 5.21 -13.12
N LEU A 70 -7.81 4.81 -14.25
CA LEU A 70 -6.36 4.92 -14.45
C LEU A 70 -5.89 6.37 -14.46
N LYS A 71 -6.67 7.27 -15.09
CA LYS A 71 -6.34 8.69 -15.11
C LYS A 71 -6.41 9.29 -13.71
N ALA A 72 -7.45 8.96 -12.94
CA ALA A 72 -7.55 9.41 -11.55
C ALA A 72 -6.43 8.85 -10.67
N LEU A 73 -6.01 7.59 -10.90
CA LEU A 73 -4.88 6.97 -10.22
C LEU A 73 -3.55 7.64 -10.62
N ASP A 74 -3.34 7.95 -11.91
CA ASP A 74 -2.15 8.65 -12.40
C ASP A 74 -2.06 10.07 -11.82
N ASP A 75 -3.17 10.80 -11.78
CA ASP A 75 -3.25 12.14 -11.17
C ASP A 75 -2.94 12.08 -9.67
N TRP A 76 -3.37 11.02 -8.98
CA TRP A 76 -3.02 10.81 -7.57
C TRP A 76 -1.56 10.41 -7.40
N TYR A 77 -1.06 9.48 -8.21
CA TYR A 77 0.34 9.06 -8.25
C TYR A 77 1.29 10.22 -8.49
N GLY A 78 0.95 11.12 -9.42
CA GLY A 78 1.76 12.30 -9.73
C GLY A 78 1.87 13.32 -8.57
N ARG A 79 0.94 13.27 -7.61
CA ARG A 79 0.93 14.13 -6.42
C ARG A 79 1.70 13.53 -5.26
N GLU A 80 1.65 12.21 -5.10
CA GLU A 80 2.35 11.53 -4.00
C GLU A 80 3.77 11.10 -4.42
N ARG A 81 4.77 11.53 -3.65
CA ARG A 81 6.16 11.19 -3.94
C ARG A 81 6.58 9.96 -3.13
N ILE A 82 6.68 8.80 -3.79
CA ILE A 82 7.16 7.58 -3.15
C ILE A 82 8.66 7.39 -3.41
N PRO A 83 9.51 7.32 -2.36
CA PRO A 83 10.93 7.03 -2.54
C PRO A 83 11.13 5.58 -2.98
N GLN A 84 12.13 5.37 -3.84
CA GLN A 84 12.61 4.03 -4.16
C GLN A 84 13.60 3.57 -3.08
N GLY A 85 13.61 2.28 -2.76
CA GLY A 85 14.57 1.74 -1.79
C GLY A 85 14.67 0.23 -1.82
N ARG A 86 15.30 -0.33 -0.79
CA ARG A 86 15.65 -1.76 -0.73
C ARG A 86 14.49 -2.69 -0.35
N LEU A 87 13.46 -2.15 0.29
CA LEU A 87 12.27 -2.90 0.69
C LEU A 87 11.23 -2.87 -0.45
N PRO A 88 10.38 -3.91 -0.57
CA PRO A 88 9.41 -4.02 -1.66
C PRO A 88 8.28 -2.98 -1.58
N PHE A 89 8.11 -2.34 -0.43
CA PHE A 89 7.09 -1.33 -0.19
C PHE A 89 7.62 -0.31 0.82
N LEU A 90 7.41 0.97 0.54
CA LEU A 90 7.85 2.09 1.38
C LEU A 90 6.74 3.10 1.71
N GLY A 91 5.50 2.78 1.31
CA GLY A 91 4.42 3.74 1.16
C GLY A 91 3.83 3.66 -0.25
N GLY A 92 2.52 3.84 -0.39
CA GLY A 92 1.82 3.79 -1.69
C GLY A 92 0.50 3.04 -1.66
N TRP A 93 0.08 2.50 -2.80
CA TRP A 93 -1.27 1.95 -2.97
C TRP A 93 -1.32 0.43 -2.93
N PHE A 94 -2.37 -0.10 -2.29
CA PHE A 94 -2.90 -1.41 -2.58
C PHE A 94 -3.89 -1.30 -3.74
N LEU A 95 -3.70 -2.09 -4.79
CA LEU A 95 -4.51 -2.05 -5.99
C LEU A 95 -5.32 -3.34 -6.14
N TYR A 96 -6.57 -3.19 -6.56
CA TYR A 96 -7.44 -4.26 -6.99
C TYR A 96 -8.02 -3.91 -8.36
N PHE A 97 -8.01 -4.87 -9.27
CA PHE A 97 -8.69 -4.80 -10.56
C PHE A 97 -9.56 -6.04 -10.71
N SER A 98 -10.85 -5.82 -10.95
CA SER A 98 -11.76 -6.90 -11.35
C SER A 98 -11.39 -7.44 -12.73
N TYR A 99 -11.97 -8.58 -13.10
CA TYR A 99 -11.86 -9.11 -14.45
C TYR A 99 -12.52 -8.17 -15.48
N GLU A 100 -13.66 -7.59 -15.12
CA GLU A 100 -14.45 -6.68 -15.95
C GLU A 100 -13.71 -5.38 -16.30
N PHE A 101 -12.68 -5.03 -15.53
CA PHE A 101 -11.80 -3.89 -15.83
C PHE A 101 -11.15 -3.99 -17.21
N ALA A 102 -10.96 -5.20 -17.74
CA ALA A 102 -10.44 -5.40 -19.09
C ALA A 102 -11.31 -4.70 -20.17
N GLY A 103 -12.62 -4.55 -19.94
CA GLY A 103 -13.52 -3.81 -20.84
C GLY A 103 -13.22 -2.31 -20.91
N CYS A 104 -12.56 -1.73 -19.90
CA CYS A 104 -12.09 -0.35 -19.93
C CYS A 104 -10.85 -0.19 -20.83
N LEU A 105 -10.05 -1.25 -20.99
CA LEU A 105 -8.83 -1.24 -21.80
C LEU A 105 -9.11 -1.61 -23.26
N GLU A 106 -10.05 -2.54 -23.49
CA GLU A 106 -10.38 -3.08 -24.80
C GLU A 106 -11.87 -2.86 -25.10
N PRO A 107 -12.26 -1.73 -25.74
CA PRO A 107 -13.67 -1.37 -25.96
C PRO A 107 -14.48 -2.38 -26.79
N ARG A 108 -13.81 -3.30 -27.49
CA ARG A 108 -14.44 -4.37 -28.27
C ARG A 108 -14.88 -5.56 -27.40
N LEU A 109 -14.39 -5.63 -26.17
CA LEU A 109 -14.67 -6.73 -25.26
C LEU A 109 -16.05 -6.52 -24.61
N ALA A 110 -16.98 -7.41 -24.91
CA ALA A 110 -18.30 -7.41 -24.28
C ALA A 110 -18.29 -8.33 -23.06
N LEU A 111 -18.20 -7.74 -21.87
CA LEU A 111 -18.19 -8.47 -20.59
C LEU A 111 -19.52 -8.30 -19.85
N PRO A 112 -19.94 -9.31 -19.06
CA PRO A 112 -21.05 -9.15 -18.13
C PRO A 112 -20.71 -8.07 -17.09
N ARG A 113 -21.75 -7.45 -16.51
CA ARG A 113 -21.57 -6.60 -15.32
C ARG A 113 -21.44 -7.48 -14.08
N GLY A 114 -20.42 -7.21 -13.26
CA GLY A 114 -20.26 -7.81 -11.94
C GLY A 114 -20.85 -6.95 -10.82
N ASP A 115 -20.97 -7.53 -9.62
CA ASP A 115 -21.45 -6.85 -8.41
C ASP A 115 -20.34 -6.12 -7.63
N PHE A 116 -19.08 -6.30 -8.03
CA PHE A 116 -17.91 -5.72 -7.40
C PHE A 116 -17.41 -4.48 -8.15
N PRO A 117 -16.63 -3.60 -7.50
CA PRO A 117 -15.99 -2.48 -8.18
C PRO A 117 -15.12 -2.95 -9.35
N LEU A 118 -15.04 -2.13 -10.41
CA LEU A 118 -14.15 -2.42 -11.53
C LEU A 118 -12.68 -2.35 -11.08
N ALA A 119 -12.34 -1.36 -10.27
CA ALA A 119 -11.02 -1.17 -9.71
C ALA A 119 -11.07 -0.43 -8.38
N LEU A 120 -10.05 -0.64 -7.55
CA LEU A 120 -9.86 0.02 -6.26
C LEU A 120 -8.38 0.31 -6.03
N ALA A 121 -8.07 1.50 -5.50
CA ALA A 121 -6.76 1.87 -5.00
C ALA A 121 -6.90 2.47 -3.60
N THR A 122 -6.32 1.84 -2.59
CA THR A 122 -6.26 2.41 -1.22
C THR A 122 -4.83 2.78 -0.89
N TYR A 123 -4.62 4.00 -0.41
CA TYR A 123 -3.29 4.45 0.01
C TYR A 123 -2.94 3.93 1.40
N PHE A 124 -1.69 3.53 1.58
CA PHE A 124 -1.13 3.06 2.83
C PHE A 124 0.21 3.76 3.09
N PRO A 125 0.29 4.60 4.13
CA PRO A 125 1.52 5.29 4.50
C PRO A 125 2.47 4.41 5.31
N ALA A 126 2.07 3.19 5.67
CA ALA A 126 2.85 2.29 6.51
C ALA A 126 2.58 0.81 6.22
N ALA A 127 3.56 -0.03 6.54
CA ALA A 127 3.43 -1.48 6.47
C ALA A 127 4.40 -2.20 7.42
N LEU A 128 4.04 -3.43 7.77
CA LEU A 128 4.93 -4.42 8.34
C LEU A 128 5.40 -5.34 7.21
N ILE A 129 6.71 -5.53 7.09
CA ILE A 129 7.32 -6.31 6.00
C ILE A 129 8.16 -7.43 6.61
N ARG A 130 7.90 -8.67 6.19
CA ARG A 130 8.70 -9.85 6.56
C ARG A 130 9.66 -10.19 5.43
N ASP A 131 10.96 -10.24 5.72
CA ASP A 131 11.96 -10.91 4.88
C ASP A 131 12.07 -12.36 5.31
N ARG A 132 11.44 -13.27 4.56
CA ARG A 132 11.48 -14.71 4.85
C ARG A 132 12.87 -15.31 4.65
N ARG A 133 13.70 -14.72 3.79
CA ARG A 133 15.04 -15.23 3.50
C ARG A 133 15.99 -14.96 4.65
N GLU A 134 15.96 -13.73 5.17
CA GLU A 134 16.86 -13.28 6.24
C GLU A 134 16.26 -13.51 7.64
N GLY A 135 14.98 -13.90 7.73
CA GLY A 135 14.28 -14.12 8.99
C GLY A 135 14.07 -12.84 9.80
N VAL A 136 13.93 -11.70 9.13
CA VAL A 136 13.81 -10.38 9.76
C VAL A 136 12.51 -9.69 9.38
N ALA A 137 12.07 -8.76 10.23
CA ALA A 137 10.90 -7.95 9.99
C ALA A 137 11.23 -6.46 10.08
N TYR A 138 10.49 -5.67 9.31
CA TYR A 138 10.60 -4.23 9.26
C TYR A 138 9.22 -3.60 9.47
N LEU A 139 9.18 -2.52 10.21
CA LEU A 139 8.10 -1.55 10.17
C LEU A 139 8.57 -0.40 9.28
N VAL A 140 7.76 -0.04 8.31
CA VAL A 140 7.99 1.13 7.45
C VAL A 140 6.85 2.10 7.66
N ALA A 141 7.16 3.39 7.79
CA ALA A 141 6.16 4.44 7.71
C ALA A 141 6.72 5.72 7.07
N GLU A 142 5.86 6.44 6.35
CA GLU A 142 6.20 7.74 5.74
C GLU A 142 6.41 8.84 6.79
N HIS A 143 5.80 8.70 7.97
CA HIS A 143 5.89 9.66 9.05
C HIS A 143 6.21 9.02 10.41
N PRO A 144 7.08 9.63 11.23
CA PRO A 144 7.42 9.13 12.56
C PRO A 144 6.22 8.95 13.50
N SER A 145 5.15 9.71 13.30
CA SER A 145 3.93 9.63 14.13
C SER A 145 3.14 8.32 13.97
N LEU A 146 3.47 7.50 12.97
CA LEU A 146 2.83 6.22 12.70
C LEU A 146 3.52 5.03 13.39
N ILE A 147 4.66 5.27 14.05
CA ILE A 147 5.63 4.26 14.52
C ILE A 147 5.69 4.13 16.05
#